data_AF-A0A6A1TR05-F1
#
_entry.id   AF-A0A6A1TR05-F1
#
_cell.length_a   1.000
_cell.length_b   1.000
_cell.length_c   1.000
_cell.angle_alpha   90.00
_cell.angle_beta   90.00
_cell.angle_gamma   90.00
#
_symmetry.space_group_name_H-M   'P 1'
#
loop_
_entity.id
_entity.type
_entity.pdbx_description
1 polymer ?
#
loop_
_entity_poly.entity_id
_entity_poly.type
_entity_poly.pdbx_seq_one_letter_code
_entity_poly.pdbx_strand_id
1 'polypeptide(L)'
;MNSNRLPAILIGLAVLLVLIYSSVFVVNEREQAVVVRFGEIQDVKRAPGIYFKLPFAFMDADRVQYVEDRALRFDLDNIRVQVRGGAFYEVDAFVVYSIADPRLFRETVSGDRDSAESRLRTRLDAALRRVYGLRNFDAALSNERSSMMQEVRTDLTAAAETLGLAIRDVRIRRTDLTQEVSQQTFQRMKAERLAEAELIRARGNEQGQRRRAIADRQVVEFVSEAQRDSEILRGQGDAERNKIFGEAFQRDPAFFEFYRTMRAYVAALADNGTTLVLSPDSEFFRFFNSSAGQALAPIQTPARPASPAAPAAPAN
;
A
#
# COMPACT_ATOMS: atom_id res chain seq x y z
N MET A 1 18.39 60.37 86.14
CA MET A 1 18.14 60.08 84.71
C MET A 1 17.93 58.59 84.55
N ASN A 2 16.69 58.11 84.70
CA ASN A 2 16.36 56.72 84.40
C ASN A 2 16.40 56.60 82.88
N SER A 3 17.53 56.11 82.36
CA SER A 3 17.68 55.80 80.94
C SER A 3 16.49 54.94 80.54
N ASN A 4 15.68 55.46 79.63
CA ASN A 4 14.45 54.83 79.19
C ASN A 4 14.88 53.53 78.49
N ARG A 5 14.88 52.39 79.21
CA ARG A 5 15.31 51.09 78.66
C ARG A 5 14.26 50.49 77.74
N LEU A 6 13.02 50.99 77.81
CA LEU A 6 11.89 50.62 76.96
C LEU A 6 12.17 50.77 75.45
N PRO A 7 12.65 51.92 74.93
CA PRO A 7 13.03 52.04 73.52
C PRO A 7 14.17 51.11 73.13
N ALA A 8 15.15 50.87 74.00
CA ALA A 8 16.24 49.93 73.71
C ALA A 8 15.76 48.47 73.63
N ILE A 9 14.82 48.07 74.50
CA ILE A 9 14.19 46.74 74.49
C ILE A 9 13.31 46.58 73.25
N LEU A 10 12.55 47.60 72.88
CA LEU A 10 11.72 47.59 71.65
C LEU A 10 12.58 47.47 70.39
N ILE A 11 13.70 48.18 70.32
CA ILE A 11 14.64 48.09 69.19
C ILE A 11 15.27 46.68 69.12
N GLY A 12 15.71 46.13 70.26
CA GLY A 12 16.25 44.77 70.32
C GLY A 12 15.23 43.71 69.87
N LEU A 13 13.98 43.84 70.30
CA LEU A 13 12.89 42.94 69.90
C LEU A 13 12.56 43.08 68.40
N ALA A 14 12.56 44.30 67.87
CA ALA A 14 12.35 44.54 66.44
C ALA A 14 13.47 43.92 65.59
N VAL A 15 14.73 44.06 65.99
CA VAL A 15 15.87 43.42 65.32
C VAL A 15 15.76 41.90 65.37
N LEU A 16 15.37 41.33 66.52
CA LEU A 16 15.14 39.88 66.65
C LEU A 16 14.03 39.39 65.71
N LEU A 17 12.90 40.10 65.64
CA LEU A 17 11.78 39.76 64.75
C LEU A 17 12.19 39.81 63.27
N VAL A 18 12.97 40.83 62.88
CA VAL A 18 13.50 40.96 61.52
C VAL A 18 14.47 39.81 61.21
N LEU A 19 15.32 39.41 62.16
CA LEU A 19 16.23 38.27 61.98
C LEU A 19 15.47 36.96 61.81
N ILE A 20 14.43 36.71 62.61
CA ILE A 20 13.59 35.50 62.48
C ILE A 20 12.87 35.50 61.14
N TYR A 21 12.27 36.62 60.75
CA TYR A 21 11.57 36.74 59.47
C TYR A 21 12.52 36.52 58.27
N SER A 22 13.72 37.11 58.31
CA SER A 22 14.76 36.93 57.28
C SER A 22 15.31 35.50 57.21
N SER A 23 15.21 34.76 58.31
CA SER A 23 15.68 33.38 58.43
C SER A 23 14.74 32.35 57.79
N VAL A 24 13.46 32.69 57.60
CA VAL A 24 12.47 31.75 57.06
C VAL A 24 12.45 31.77 55.53
N PHE A 25 12.47 30.59 54.91
CA PHE A 25 12.17 30.43 53.49
C PHE A 25 11.22 29.25 53.24
N VAL A 26 10.44 29.33 52.17
CA VAL A 26 9.40 28.36 51.83
C VAL A 26 9.75 27.70 50.52
N VAL A 27 9.65 26.37 50.47
CA VAL A 27 9.86 25.57 49.27
C VAL A 27 8.52 24.99 48.84
N ASN A 28 8.10 25.30 47.62
CA ASN A 28 6.87 24.79 47.03
C ASN A 28 7.10 23.39 46.43
N GLU A 29 6.03 22.64 46.18
CA GLU A 29 6.12 21.30 45.57
C GLU A 29 6.73 21.30 44.15
N ARG A 30 6.71 22.44 43.45
CA ARG A 30 7.29 22.59 42.10
C ARG A 30 8.76 23.00 42.10
N GLU A 31 9.32 23.26 43.26
CA GLU A 31 10.62 23.87 43.45
C GLU A 31 11.45 23.04 44.44
N GLN A 32 12.76 23.06 44.24
CA GLN A 32 13.75 22.54 45.16
C GLN A 32 14.66 23.71 45.55
N ALA A 33 15.20 23.68 46.76
CA ALA A 33 16.08 24.75 47.24
C ALA A 33 17.49 24.22 47.49
N VAL A 34 18.48 24.90 46.92
CA VAL A 34 19.90 24.68 47.20
C VAL A 34 20.40 25.82 48.08
N VAL A 35 20.87 25.47 49.28
CA VAL A 35 21.44 26.43 50.23
C VAL A 35 22.94 26.47 50.05
N VAL A 36 23.43 27.63 49.61
CA VAL A 36 24.85 27.88 49.32
C VAL A 36 25.40 28.85 50.36
N ARG A 37 26.51 28.49 50.99
CA ARG A 37 27.21 29.31 51.99
C ARG A 37 28.61 29.62 51.52
N PHE A 38 28.95 30.90 51.36
CA PHE A 38 30.26 31.34 50.86
C PHE A 38 30.68 30.63 49.55
N GLY A 39 29.71 30.26 48.70
CA GLY A 39 29.95 29.55 47.44
C GLY A 39 29.95 28.02 47.55
N GLU A 40 30.01 27.44 48.74
CA GLU A 40 29.94 25.99 48.97
C GLU A 40 28.50 25.51 49.19
N ILE A 41 28.17 24.30 48.69
CA ILE A 41 26.84 23.72 48.84
C ILE A 41 26.74 23.01 50.18
N GLN A 42 26.06 23.65 51.14
CA GLN A 42 25.82 23.06 52.45
C GLN A 42 24.71 22.02 52.38
N ASP A 43 23.54 22.40 51.88
CA ASP A 43 22.35 21.56 51.99
C ASP A 43 21.40 21.71 50.79
N VAL A 44 20.63 20.65 50.53
CA VAL A 44 19.65 20.58 49.45
C VAL A 44 18.32 20.14 50.04
N LYS A 45 17.30 20.98 49.91
CA LYS A 45 15.94 20.71 50.38
C LYS A 45 15.05 20.35 49.19
N ARG A 46 14.64 19.09 49.13
CA ARG A 46 13.76 18.54 48.07
C ARG A 46 12.29 18.49 48.45
N ALA A 47 11.99 18.34 49.74
CA ALA A 47 10.60 18.24 50.19
C ALA A 47 9.97 19.64 50.30
N PRO A 48 8.69 19.80 49.94
CA PRO A 48 7.99 21.05 50.18
C PRO A 48 7.84 21.29 51.67
N GLY A 49 8.09 22.53 52.10
CA GLY A 49 8.09 22.86 53.52
C GLY A 49 8.70 24.22 53.83
N ILE A 50 8.62 24.57 55.11
CA ILE A 50 9.24 25.77 55.66
C ILE A 50 10.59 25.37 56.22
N TYR A 51 11.63 26.06 55.78
CA TYR A 51 13.00 25.84 56.21
C TYR A 51 13.61 27.12 56.76
N PHE A 52 14.64 26.95 57.58
CA PHE A 52 15.36 28.06 58.21
C PHE A 52 16.77 28.13 57.67
N LYS A 53 17.22 29.34 57.34
CA LYS A 53 18.58 29.70 56.93
C LYS A 53 19.15 30.76 57.86
N LEU A 54 20.46 30.97 57.87
CA LEU A 54 21.00 32.10 58.64
C LEU A 54 20.56 33.43 58.00
N PRO A 55 20.11 34.43 58.79
CA PRO A 55 19.56 35.69 58.28
C PRO A 55 20.62 36.66 57.74
N PHE A 56 21.89 36.26 57.67
CA PHE A 56 23.02 37.07 57.20
C PHE A 56 23.15 37.07 55.68
N ALA A 57 22.04 37.31 54.96
CA ALA A 57 22.04 37.37 53.49
C ALA A 57 22.97 38.47 52.93
N PHE A 58 23.26 39.50 53.72
CA PHE A 58 24.14 40.62 53.36
C PHE A 58 25.64 40.32 53.45
N MET A 59 26.05 39.17 54.02
CA MET A 59 27.45 38.73 54.11
C MET A 59 27.74 37.51 53.22
N ASP A 60 26.90 37.21 52.22
CA ASP A 60 26.96 35.99 51.40
C ASP A 60 27.02 34.67 52.21
N ALA A 61 26.53 34.71 53.45
CA ALA A 61 26.64 33.59 54.38
C ALA A 61 25.67 32.45 54.05
N ASP A 62 24.42 32.72 53.65
CA ASP A 62 23.46 31.69 53.20
C ASP A 62 22.56 32.25 52.08
N ARG A 63 22.85 31.89 50.82
CA ARG A 63 22.03 32.18 49.65
C ARG A 63 21.22 30.95 49.27
N VAL A 64 19.90 31.12 49.19
CA VAL A 64 18.98 30.08 48.72
C VAL A 64 18.76 30.27 47.23
N GLN A 65 19.07 29.25 46.45
CA GLN A 65 18.72 29.19 45.03
C GLN A 65 17.57 28.21 44.84
N TYR A 66 16.49 28.68 44.23
CA TYR A 66 15.38 27.84 43.82
C TYR A 66 15.67 27.21 42.46
N VAL A 67 15.34 25.93 42.34
CA VAL A 67 15.54 25.08 41.17
C VAL A 67 14.21 24.39 40.87
N GLU A 68 13.80 24.30 39.61
CA GLU A 68 12.50 23.70 39.27
C GLU A 68 12.55 22.15 39.34
N ASP A 69 11.54 21.52 39.95
CA ASP A 69 11.40 20.05 40.01
C ASP A 69 10.55 19.47 38.86
N ARG A 70 9.85 20.34 38.13
CA ARG A 70 8.96 19.92 37.05
C ARG A 70 9.72 19.44 35.82
N ALA A 71 9.02 18.71 34.95
CA ALA A 71 9.52 18.41 33.62
C ALA A 71 9.61 19.69 32.78
N LEU A 72 10.82 20.01 32.33
CA LEU A 72 11.15 21.10 31.44
C LEU A 72 11.30 20.59 30.01
N ARG A 73 10.99 21.46 29.06
CA ARG A 73 11.14 21.20 27.63
C ARG A 73 12.23 22.09 27.06
N PHE A 74 13.13 21.48 26.31
CA PHE A 74 14.13 22.14 25.50
C PHE A 74 13.92 21.73 24.03
N ASP A 75 13.83 22.72 23.15
CA ASP A 75 13.64 22.51 21.71
C ASP A 75 14.97 22.73 20.97
N LEU A 76 15.21 21.90 19.96
CA LEU A 76 16.35 21.97 19.06
C LEU A 76 15.85 21.98 17.62
N ASP A 77 15.86 23.15 17.00
CA ASP A 77 15.27 23.39 15.69
C ASP A 77 16.33 23.46 14.58
N ASN A 78 15.93 23.10 13.36
CA ASN A 78 16.67 23.27 12.11
C ASN A 78 18.08 22.65 12.11
N ILE A 79 18.25 21.50 12.76
CA ILE A 79 19.54 20.79 12.73
C ILE A 79 19.69 20.05 11.41
N ARG A 80 20.76 20.38 10.68
CA ARG A 80 21.14 19.68 9.47
C ARG A 80 21.96 18.44 9.81
N VAL A 81 21.38 17.27 9.58
CA VAL A 81 22.05 15.96 9.75
C VAL A 81 22.24 15.27 8.41
N GLN A 82 23.31 14.50 8.28
CA GLN A 82 23.58 13.68 7.11
C GLN A 82 23.32 12.21 7.43
N VAL A 83 22.61 11.52 6.54
CA VAL A 83 22.36 10.07 6.67
C VAL A 83 23.38 9.24 5.90
N ARG A 84 23.40 7.94 6.18
CA ARG A 84 24.14 6.98 5.36
C ARG A 84 23.61 7.04 3.92
N GLY A 85 24.49 7.38 2.98
CA GLY A 85 24.12 7.65 1.58
C GLY A 85 24.23 9.12 1.18
N GLY A 86 24.58 10.01 2.11
CA GLY A 86 25.03 11.37 1.80
C GLY A 86 23.92 12.42 1.71
N ALA A 87 22.66 12.03 1.78
CA ALA A 87 21.52 12.94 1.82
C ALA A 87 21.46 13.73 3.14
N PHE A 88 20.87 14.92 3.08
CA PHE A 88 20.71 15.81 4.23
C PHE A 88 19.24 15.93 4.64
N TYR A 89 19.02 15.92 5.94
CA TYR A 89 17.73 16.21 6.56
C TYR A 89 17.84 17.44 7.45
N GLU A 90 16.76 18.19 7.52
CA GLU A 90 16.52 19.22 8.52
C GLU A 90 15.60 18.64 9.59
N VAL A 91 16.12 18.54 10.80
CA VAL A 91 15.47 17.86 11.92
C VAL A 91 15.16 18.86 13.00
N ASP A 92 13.89 18.88 13.41
CA ASP A 92 13.44 19.56 14.62
C ASP A 92 13.20 18.49 15.69
N ALA A 93 13.86 18.61 16.83
CA ALA A 93 13.73 17.69 17.96
C ALA A 93 13.46 18.45 19.25
N PHE A 94 12.87 17.77 20.23
CA PHE A 94 12.72 18.30 21.57
C PHE A 94 13.03 17.23 22.60
N VAL A 95 13.52 17.70 23.74
CA VAL A 95 13.86 16.88 24.88
C VAL A 95 13.06 17.37 26.06
N VAL A 96 12.44 16.42 26.76
CA VAL A 96 11.82 16.66 28.05
C VAL A 96 12.75 16.13 29.12
N TYR A 97 13.18 16.99 30.03
CA TYR A 97 14.11 16.65 31.11
C TYR A 97 13.61 17.21 32.44
N SER A 98 14.07 16.65 33.55
CA SER A 98 13.81 17.16 34.90
C SER A 98 15.12 17.19 35.68
N ILE A 99 15.24 18.11 36.64
CA ILE A 99 16.46 18.22 37.46
C ILE A 99 16.35 17.21 38.61
N ALA A 100 17.05 16.08 38.48
CA ALA A 100 16.98 15.00 39.45
C ALA A 100 17.91 15.22 40.64
N ASP A 101 19.11 15.78 40.40
CA ASP A 101 20.04 16.16 41.45
C ASP A 101 20.45 17.63 41.36
N PRO A 102 19.84 18.51 42.17
CA PRO A 102 20.15 19.94 42.14
C PRO A 102 21.55 20.26 42.72
N ARG A 103 22.16 19.35 43.50
CA ARG A 103 23.55 19.51 43.98
C ARG A 103 24.50 19.45 42.80
N LEU A 104 24.46 18.35 42.05
CA LEU A 104 25.29 18.13 40.88
C LEU A 104 25.02 19.16 39.77
N PHE A 105 23.76 19.57 39.61
CA PHE A 105 23.38 20.66 38.72
C PHE A 105 24.08 21.98 39.09
N ARG A 106 24.10 22.35 40.38
CA ARG A 106 24.82 23.56 40.82
C ARG A 106 26.33 23.45 40.64
N GLU A 107 26.93 22.31 40.97
CA GLU A 107 28.38 22.10 40.87
C GLU A 107 28.86 22.20 39.41
N THR A 108 28.08 21.66 38.47
CA THR A 108 28.52 21.54 37.08
C THR A 108 28.16 22.75 36.21
N VAL A 109 26.96 23.32 36.38
CA VAL A 109 26.44 24.41 35.54
C VAL A 109 26.11 25.66 36.35
N SER A 110 26.62 25.79 37.58
CA SER A 110 26.35 26.93 38.45
C SER A 110 24.85 27.20 38.64
N GLY A 111 24.02 26.16 38.52
CA GLY A 111 22.57 26.27 38.67
C GLY A 111 21.92 27.17 37.62
N ASP A 112 22.62 27.45 36.51
CA ASP A 112 22.11 28.23 35.41
C ASP A 112 21.49 27.30 34.35
N ARG A 113 20.26 27.61 33.99
CA ARG A 113 19.48 26.82 33.04
C ARG A 113 20.06 26.92 31.64
N ASP A 114 20.45 28.11 31.20
CA ASP A 114 20.94 28.35 29.85
C ASP A 114 22.26 27.60 29.59
N SER A 115 23.13 27.59 30.60
CA SER A 115 24.37 26.81 30.58
C SER A 115 24.11 25.30 30.46
N ALA A 116 23.10 24.78 31.17
CA ALA A 116 22.70 23.38 31.08
C ALA A 116 22.13 23.02 29.71
N GLU A 117 21.21 23.84 29.21
CA GLU A 117 20.58 23.67 27.89
C GLU A 117 21.62 23.76 26.77
N SER A 118 22.60 24.66 26.86
CA SER A 118 23.68 24.75 25.88
C SER A 118 24.54 23.48 25.81
N ARG A 119 24.86 22.87 26.97
CA ARG A 119 25.57 21.58 27.02
C ARG A 119 24.71 20.45 26.48
N LEU A 120 23.43 20.40 26.87
CA LEU A 120 22.49 19.39 26.39
C LEU A 120 22.28 19.49 24.88
N ARG A 121 22.21 20.71 24.33
CA ARG A 121 22.13 21.01 22.91
C ARG A 121 23.29 20.40 22.13
N THR A 122 24.52 20.66 22.56
CA THR A 122 25.72 20.11 21.91
C THR A 122 25.72 18.58 21.93
N ARG A 123 25.28 17.98 23.04
CA ARG A 123 25.20 16.52 23.17
C ARG A 123 24.08 15.92 22.33
N LEU A 124 22.92 16.56 22.28
CA LEU A 124 21.79 16.15 21.45
C LEU A 124 22.13 16.24 19.95
N ASP A 125 22.77 17.33 19.50
CA ASP A 125 23.24 17.46 18.11
C ASP A 125 24.22 16.35 17.74
N ALA A 126 25.20 16.05 18.60
CA ALA A 126 26.14 14.95 18.38
C ALA A 126 25.45 13.58 18.32
N ALA A 127 24.51 13.30 19.23
CA ALA A 127 23.75 12.05 19.26
C ALA A 127 22.86 11.90 18.01
N LEU A 128 22.16 12.95 17.60
CA LEU A 128 21.37 12.96 16.37
C LEU A 128 22.26 12.70 15.15
N ARG A 129 23.38 13.41 15.00
CA ARG A 129 24.32 13.19 13.88
C ARG A 129 24.84 11.75 13.84
N ARG A 130 25.17 11.16 14.99
CA ARG A 130 25.64 9.77 15.09
C ARG A 130 24.56 8.79 14.64
N VAL A 131 23.35 8.88 15.19
CA VAL A 131 22.26 7.94 14.91
C VAL A 131 21.79 8.05 13.46
N TYR A 132 21.63 9.27 12.93
CA TYR A 132 21.27 9.49 11.53
C TYR A 132 22.39 9.04 10.58
N GLY A 133 23.67 9.30 10.91
CA GLY A 133 24.81 8.90 10.08
C GLY A 133 24.98 7.38 9.91
N LEU A 134 24.48 6.58 10.86
CA LEU A 134 24.54 5.12 10.80
C LEU A 134 23.37 4.48 10.04
N ARG A 135 22.32 5.24 9.72
CA ARG A 135 21.07 4.73 9.14
C ARG A 135 20.88 5.24 7.72
N ASN A 136 20.21 4.43 6.91
CA ASN A 136 19.84 4.81 5.55
C ASN A 136 18.72 5.86 5.58
N PHE A 137 18.57 6.55 4.45
CA PHE A 137 17.52 7.54 4.21
C PHE A 137 16.11 7.09 4.64
N ASP A 138 15.71 5.87 4.27
CA ASP A 138 14.35 5.38 4.51
C ASP A 138 14.06 5.06 5.99
N ALA A 139 15.10 4.91 6.82
CA ALA A 139 14.95 4.52 8.23
C ALA A 139 14.29 5.61 9.08
N ALA A 140 14.58 6.88 8.79
CA ALA A 140 14.03 8.01 9.55
C ALA A 140 12.50 8.17 9.34
N LEU A 141 11.98 7.63 8.24
CA LEU A 141 10.57 7.70 7.83
C LEU A 141 9.83 6.36 8.01
N SER A 142 10.51 5.32 8.49
CA SER A 142 9.95 3.98 8.70
C SER A 142 9.68 3.69 10.18
N ASN A 143 9.32 2.44 10.48
CA ASN A 143 9.12 1.95 11.85
C ASN A 143 10.40 2.02 12.71
N GLU A 144 11.57 2.16 12.09
CA GLU A 144 12.87 2.31 12.77
C GLU A 144 13.03 3.64 13.52
N ARG A 145 12.16 4.62 13.28
CA ARG A 145 12.18 5.90 14.00
C ARG A 145 12.10 5.74 15.52
N SER A 146 11.32 4.77 15.98
CA SER A 146 11.15 4.49 17.42
C SER A 146 12.44 4.04 18.09
N SER A 147 13.17 3.11 17.45
CA SER A 147 14.44 2.61 17.96
C SER A 147 15.54 3.67 17.87
N MET A 148 15.54 4.50 16.82
CA MET A 148 16.44 5.66 16.73
C MET A 148 16.27 6.61 17.91
N MET A 149 15.03 6.91 18.32
CA MET A 149 14.78 7.80 19.47
C MET A 149 15.19 7.19 20.80
N GLN A 150 15.06 5.88 20.96
CA GLN A 150 15.56 5.19 22.14
C GLN A 150 17.09 5.23 22.19
N GLU A 151 17.77 5.10 21.05
CA GLU A 151 19.22 5.20 20.96
C GLU A 151 19.71 6.62 21.28
N VAL A 152 19.11 7.66 20.68
CA VAL A 152 19.42 9.06 20.99
C VAL A 152 19.18 9.38 22.46
N ARG A 153 18.06 8.88 23.03
CA ARG A 153 17.77 9.05 24.46
C ARG A 153 18.84 8.40 25.33
N THR A 154 19.28 7.20 24.99
CA THR A 154 20.30 6.46 25.76
C THR A 154 21.62 7.21 25.77
N ASP A 155 22.07 7.69 24.61
CA ASP A 155 23.27 8.53 24.49
C ASP A 155 23.17 9.82 25.31
N LEU A 156 22.00 10.48 25.24
CA LEU A 156 21.78 11.72 25.96
C LEU A 156 21.70 11.51 27.47
N THR A 157 21.20 10.36 27.92
CA THR A 157 21.02 10.05 29.35
C THR A 157 22.37 10.04 30.07
N ALA A 158 23.39 9.38 29.50
CA ALA A 158 24.72 9.37 30.10
C ALA A 158 25.33 10.78 30.25
N ALA A 159 25.12 11.65 29.26
CA ALA A 159 25.57 13.04 29.34
C ALA A 159 24.72 13.89 30.31
N ALA A 160 23.41 13.64 30.37
CA ALA A 160 22.49 14.36 31.25
C ALA A 160 22.73 14.05 32.73
N GLU A 161 23.02 12.79 33.06
CA GLU A 161 23.33 12.37 34.43
C GLU A 161 24.56 13.09 34.98
N THR A 162 25.59 13.32 34.15
CA THR A 162 26.77 14.11 34.57
C THR A 162 26.45 15.56 34.92
N LEU A 163 25.30 16.09 34.47
CA LEU A 163 24.82 17.44 34.76
C LEU A 163 23.76 17.44 35.88
N GLY A 164 23.43 16.29 36.49
CA GLY A 164 22.35 16.16 37.47
C GLY A 164 20.94 16.18 36.83
N LEU A 165 20.83 15.98 35.52
CA LEU A 165 19.58 16.01 34.77
C LEU A 165 19.09 14.58 34.47
N ALA A 166 17.78 14.36 34.55
CA ALA A 166 17.14 13.12 34.12
C ALA A 166 16.31 13.35 32.86
N ILE A 167 16.59 12.57 31.81
CA ILE A 167 15.86 12.63 30.53
C ILE A 167 14.55 11.83 30.63
N ARG A 168 13.42 12.53 30.48
CA ARG A 168 12.08 11.93 30.51
C ARG A 168 11.65 11.41 29.16
N ASP A 169 11.88 12.16 28.08
CA ASP A 169 11.66 11.70 26.72
C ASP A 169 12.45 12.54 25.70
N VAL A 170 12.71 11.94 24.53
CA VAL A 170 13.31 12.61 23.36
C VAL A 170 12.44 12.30 22.15
N ARG A 171 12.03 13.34 21.44
CA ARG A 171 11.15 13.19 20.28
C ARG A 171 11.59 14.11 19.16
N ILE A 172 11.48 13.61 17.94
CA ILE A 172 11.57 14.44 16.75
C ILE A 172 10.19 15.03 16.47
N ARG A 173 10.11 16.35 16.30
CA ARG A 173 8.90 17.04 15.84
C ARG A 173 8.75 16.91 14.32
N ARG A 174 9.85 17.10 13.58
CA ARG A 174 9.84 17.15 12.11
C ARG A 174 11.16 16.64 11.52
N THR A 175 11.09 16.00 10.36
CA THR A 175 12.25 15.55 9.58
C THR A 175 11.96 15.83 8.13
N ASP A 176 12.44 16.97 7.65
CA ASP A 176 12.21 17.43 6.29
C ASP A 176 13.47 17.21 5.45
N LEU A 177 13.27 16.93 4.16
CA LEU A 177 14.35 16.91 3.19
C LEU A 177 14.71 18.34 2.79
N THR A 178 15.98 18.59 2.52
CA THR A 178 16.35 19.83 1.83
C THR A 178 15.65 19.89 0.47
N GLN A 179 15.25 21.09 0.03
CA GLN A 179 14.45 21.23 -1.20
C GLN A 179 15.12 20.62 -2.43
N GLU A 180 16.46 20.70 -2.51
CA GLU A 180 17.26 20.15 -3.60
C GLU A 180 17.19 18.62 -3.68
N VAL A 181 17.43 17.93 -2.56
CA VAL A 181 17.43 16.45 -2.49
C VAL A 181 16.01 15.91 -2.62
N SER A 182 15.02 16.63 -2.09
CA SER A 182 13.61 16.26 -2.16
C SER A 182 13.13 16.10 -3.60
N GLN A 183 13.45 17.07 -4.49
CA GLN A 183 13.02 17.02 -5.88
C GLN A 183 13.64 15.84 -6.64
N GLN A 184 14.95 15.63 -6.52
CA GLN A 184 15.63 14.51 -7.18
C GLN A 184 15.10 13.16 -6.69
N THR A 185 14.92 13.01 -5.37
CA THR A 185 14.41 11.77 -4.77
C THR A 185 12.97 11.51 -5.21
N PHE A 186 12.13 12.55 -5.24
CA PHE A 186 10.75 12.45 -5.71
C PHE A 186 10.67 12.03 -7.18
N GLN A 187 11.51 12.60 -8.05
CA GLN A 187 11.57 12.20 -9.46
C GLN A 187 12.03 10.74 -9.62
N ARG A 188 13.03 10.31 -8.84
CA ARG A 188 13.48 8.90 -8.82
C ARG A 188 12.39 7.95 -8.36
N MET A 189 11.73 8.25 -7.24
CA MET A 189 10.61 7.45 -6.72
C MET A 189 9.46 7.39 -7.73
N LYS A 190 9.14 8.51 -8.39
CA LYS A 190 8.12 8.55 -9.44
C LYS A 190 8.50 7.65 -10.61
N ALA A 191 9.75 7.71 -11.09
CA ALA A 191 10.23 6.87 -12.18
C ALA A 191 10.21 5.38 -11.80
N GLU A 192 10.64 5.04 -10.59
CA GLU A 192 10.65 3.66 -10.07
C GLU A 192 9.22 3.12 -9.92
N ARG A 193 8.29 3.91 -9.39
CA ARG A 193 6.87 3.56 -9.30
C ARG A 193 6.21 3.38 -10.67
N LEU A 194 6.56 4.23 -11.63
CA LEU A 194 6.07 4.09 -13.01
C LEU A 194 6.63 2.82 -13.65
N ALA A 195 7.93 2.55 -13.48
CA ALA A 195 8.55 1.32 -13.98
C ALA A 195 7.95 0.06 -13.35
N GLU A 196 7.71 0.07 -12.03
CA GLU A 196 7.02 -1.01 -11.31
C GLU A 196 5.59 -1.20 -11.83
N ALA A 197 4.84 -0.11 -12.01
CA ALA A 197 3.49 -0.16 -12.56
C ALA A 197 3.46 -0.71 -13.99
N GLU A 198 4.39 -0.28 -14.85
CA GLU A 198 4.52 -0.80 -16.22
C GLU A 198 4.90 -2.28 -16.23
N LEU A 199 5.80 -2.71 -15.34
CA LEU A 199 6.15 -4.12 -15.20
C LEU A 199 4.94 -4.98 -14.80
N ILE A 200 4.14 -4.50 -13.85
CA ILE A 200 2.91 -5.17 -13.41
C ILE A 200 1.88 -5.22 -14.54
N ARG A 201 1.69 -4.12 -15.29
CA ARG A 201 0.80 -4.08 -16.45
C ARG A 201 1.25 -5.02 -17.55
N ALA A 202 2.54 -5.03 -17.89
CA ALA A 202 3.12 -5.92 -18.90
C ALA A 202 2.91 -7.38 -18.53
N ARG A 203 3.20 -7.78 -17.28
CA ARG A 203 2.93 -9.14 -16.79
C ARG A 203 1.44 -9.49 -16.83
N GLY A 204 0.58 -8.57 -16.44
CA GLY A 204 -0.88 -8.76 -16.53
C GLY A 204 -1.35 -8.98 -17.96
N ASN A 205 -0.82 -8.20 -18.91
CA ASN A 205 -1.14 -8.31 -20.34
C ASN A 205 -0.61 -9.62 -20.94
N GLU A 206 0.62 -10.01 -20.63
CA GLU A 206 1.22 -11.28 -21.06
C GLU A 206 0.40 -12.48 -20.56
N GLN A 207 0.08 -12.51 -19.26
CA GLN A 207 -0.75 -13.57 -18.67
C GLN A 207 -2.16 -13.58 -19.27
N GLY A 208 -2.72 -12.40 -19.55
CA GLY A 208 -4.02 -12.24 -20.22
C GLY A 208 -3.99 -12.80 -21.65
N GLN A 209 -2.99 -12.43 -22.45
CA GLN A 209 -2.81 -12.91 -23.83
C GLN A 209 -2.61 -14.42 -23.86
N ARG A 210 -1.77 -14.97 -22.97
CA ARG A 210 -1.54 -16.41 -22.87
C ARG A 210 -2.83 -17.17 -22.56
N ARG A 211 -3.63 -16.69 -21.60
CA ARG A 211 -4.93 -17.30 -21.27
C ARG A 211 -5.92 -17.24 -22.42
N ARG A 212 -6.00 -16.10 -23.13
CA ARG A 212 -6.85 -15.98 -24.33
C ARG A 212 -6.41 -16.94 -25.42
N ALA A 213 -5.12 -17.03 -25.74
CA ALA A 213 -4.61 -17.95 -26.75
C ALA A 213 -4.90 -19.43 -26.42
N ILE A 214 -4.82 -19.82 -25.14
CA ILE A 214 -5.20 -21.17 -24.70
C ILE A 214 -6.71 -21.39 -24.86
N ALA A 215 -7.54 -20.40 -24.48
CA ALA A 215 -8.99 -20.48 -24.64
C ALA A 215 -9.40 -20.56 -26.12
N ASP A 216 -8.82 -19.73 -26.99
CA ASP A 216 -9.10 -19.73 -28.42
C ASP A 216 -8.72 -21.06 -29.07
N ARG A 217 -7.57 -21.63 -28.69
CA ARG A 217 -7.17 -22.99 -29.12
C ARG A 217 -8.19 -24.03 -28.66
N GLN A 218 -8.62 -24.00 -27.40
CA GLN A 218 -9.60 -24.94 -26.86
C GLN A 218 -10.94 -24.84 -27.56
N VAL A 219 -11.40 -23.62 -27.90
CA VAL A 219 -12.63 -23.43 -28.68
C VAL A 219 -12.52 -24.10 -30.05
N VAL A 220 -11.42 -23.91 -30.76
CA VAL A 220 -11.21 -24.56 -32.07
C VAL A 220 -11.15 -26.08 -31.94
N GLU A 221 -10.46 -26.59 -30.93
CA GLU A 221 -10.36 -28.03 -30.64
C GLU A 221 -11.75 -28.64 -30.36
N PHE A 222 -12.51 -28.05 -29.44
CA PHE A 222 -13.86 -28.53 -29.10
C PHE A 222 -14.84 -28.45 -30.27
N VAL A 223 -14.81 -27.38 -31.06
CA VAL A 223 -15.68 -27.26 -32.24
C VAL A 223 -15.31 -28.30 -33.30
N SER A 224 -14.02 -28.57 -33.49
CA SER A 224 -13.54 -29.57 -34.45
C SER A 224 -13.90 -31.00 -34.00
N GLU A 225 -13.75 -31.29 -32.71
CA GLU A 225 -14.14 -32.58 -32.11
C GLU A 225 -15.65 -32.79 -32.21
N ALA A 226 -16.46 -31.78 -31.84
CA ALA A 226 -17.91 -31.82 -31.96
C ALA A 226 -18.38 -32.00 -33.41
N GLN A 227 -17.73 -31.35 -34.39
CA GLN A 227 -18.05 -31.50 -35.81
C GLN A 227 -17.71 -32.90 -36.32
N ARG A 228 -16.52 -33.42 -35.95
CA ARG A 228 -16.10 -34.78 -36.29
C ARG A 228 -17.09 -35.81 -35.75
N ASP A 229 -17.46 -35.69 -34.47
CA ASP A 229 -18.40 -36.61 -33.84
C ASP A 229 -19.79 -36.51 -34.48
N SER A 230 -20.25 -35.31 -34.80
CA SER A 230 -21.50 -35.08 -35.55
C SER A 230 -21.49 -35.76 -36.92
N GLU A 231 -20.39 -35.67 -37.67
CA GLU A 231 -20.23 -36.31 -38.97
C GLU A 231 -20.19 -37.84 -38.86
N ILE A 232 -19.49 -38.38 -37.86
CA ILE A 232 -19.47 -39.82 -37.58
C ILE A 232 -20.89 -40.31 -37.25
N LEU A 233 -21.60 -39.60 -36.36
CA LEU A 233 -22.92 -39.99 -35.89
C LEU A 233 -23.96 -39.88 -37.02
N ARG A 234 -23.85 -38.86 -37.88
CA ARG A 234 -24.64 -38.75 -39.12
C ARG A 234 -24.33 -39.89 -40.08
N GLY A 235 -23.05 -40.21 -40.30
CA GLY A 235 -22.64 -41.32 -41.15
C GLY A 235 -23.12 -42.68 -40.66
N GLN A 236 -23.09 -42.92 -39.34
CA GLN A 236 -23.66 -44.11 -38.70
C GLN A 236 -25.18 -44.17 -38.89
N GLY A 237 -25.88 -43.06 -38.68
CA GLY A 237 -27.32 -42.96 -38.92
C GLY A 237 -27.70 -43.23 -40.37
N ASP A 238 -26.95 -42.69 -41.34
CA ASP A 238 -27.17 -42.95 -42.76
C ASP A 238 -26.87 -44.41 -43.14
N ALA A 239 -25.83 -45.02 -42.57
CA ALA A 239 -25.51 -46.42 -42.77
C ALA A 239 -26.60 -47.34 -42.21
N GLU A 240 -27.08 -47.09 -40.99
CA GLU A 240 -28.16 -47.85 -40.36
C GLU A 240 -29.48 -47.67 -41.11
N ARG A 241 -29.80 -46.42 -41.50
CA ARG A 241 -30.94 -46.11 -42.37
C ARG A 241 -30.88 -46.94 -43.65
N ASN A 242 -29.77 -46.90 -44.38
CA ASN A 242 -29.60 -47.63 -45.64
C ASN A 242 -29.68 -49.15 -45.45
N LYS A 243 -29.15 -49.67 -44.33
CA LYS A 243 -29.28 -51.09 -43.97
C LYS A 243 -30.74 -51.50 -43.80
N ILE A 244 -31.52 -50.75 -43.01
CA ILE A 244 -32.95 -51.00 -42.82
C ILE A 244 -33.72 -50.90 -44.14
N PHE A 245 -33.38 -49.91 -44.99
CA PHE A 245 -33.97 -49.78 -46.32
C PHE A 245 -33.63 -50.98 -47.23
N GLY A 246 -32.39 -51.47 -47.20
CA GLY A 246 -31.96 -52.64 -47.96
C GLY A 246 -32.66 -53.93 -47.50
N GLU A 247 -32.75 -54.15 -46.19
CA GLU A 247 -33.49 -55.28 -45.61
C GLU A 247 -34.99 -55.24 -45.96
N ALA A 248 -35.59 -54.05 -45.96
CA ALA A 248 -36.99 -53.88 -46.38
C ALA A 248 -37.19 -54.16 -47.88
N PHE A 249 -36.28 -53.70 -48.74
CA PHE A 249 -36.32 -53.98 -50.19
C PHE A 249 -36.19 -55.48 -50.49
N GLN A 250 -35.32 -56.20 -49.76
CA GLN A 250 -35.14 -57.64 -49.96
C GLN A 250 -36.37 -58.48 -49.57
N ARG A 251 -37.24 -57.98 -48.66
CA ARG A 251 -38.45 -58.71 -48.25
C ARG A 251 -39.54 -58.71 -49.32
N ASP A 252 -39.78 -57.57 -49.97
CA ASP A 252 -40.71 -57.46 -51.10
C ASP A 252 -40.33 -56.25 -51.98
N PRO A 253 -39.63 -56.48 -53.11
CA PRO A 253 -39.19 -55.41 -54.00
C PRO A 253 -40.36 -54.62 -54.61
N ALA A 254 -41.45 -55.30 -54.97
CA ALA A 254 -42.58 -54.67 -55.67
C ALA A 254 -43.38 -53.76 -54.73
N PHE A 255 -43.67 -54.24 -53.51
CA PHE A 255 -44.35 -53.44 -52.50
C PHE A 255 -43.49 -52.25 -52.02
N PHE A 256 -42.18 -52.46 -51.86
CA PHE A 256 -41.25 -51.38 -51.48
C PHE A 256 -41.21 -50.26 -52.51
N GLU A 257 -41.08 -50.59 -53.80
CA GLU A 257 -41.08 -49.59 -54.87
C GLU A 257 -42.38 -48.79 -54.92
N PHE A 258 -43.52 -49.47 -54.81
CA PHE A 258 -44.83 -48.82 -54.73
C PHE A 258 -44.92 -47.86 -53.54
N TYR A 259 -44.61 -48.33 -52.33
CA TYR A 259 -44.72 -47.53 -51.10
C TYR A 259 -43.75 -46.34 -51.09
N ARG A 260 -42.51 -46.53 -51.56
CA ARG A 260 -41.52 -45.45 -51.69
C ARG A 260 -42.01 -44.37 -52.64
N THR A 261 -42.51 -44.76 -53.81
CA THR A 261 -43.01 -43.82 -54.81
C THR A 261 -44.26 -43.09 -54.30
N MET A 262 -45.18 -43.76 -53.60
CA MET A 262 -46.33 -43.11 -52.95
C MET A 262 -45.90 -42.08 -51.89
N ARG A 263 -44.92 -42.40 -51.04
CA ARG A 263 -44.37 -41.43 -50.08
C ARG A 263 -43.69 -40.24 -50.77
N ALA A 264 -42.98 -40.49 -51.88
CA ALA A 264 -42.38 -39.43 -52.68
C ALA A 264 -43.44 -38.51 -53.31
N TYR A 265 -44.58 -39.06 -53.77
CA TYR A 265 -45.71 -38.25 -54.24
C TYR A 265 -46.28 -37.38 -53.12
N VAL A 266 -46.54 -37.95 -51.94
CA VAL A 266 -47.06 -37.17 -50.81
C VAL A 266 -46.09 -36.05 -50.44
N ALA A 267 -44.79 -36.33 -50.37
CA ALA A 267 -43.80 -35.32 -50.03
C ALA A 267 -43.65 -34.23 -51.10
N ALA A 268 -43.69 -34.59 -52.39
CA ALA A 268 -43.52 -33.65 -53.49
C ALA A 268 -44.79 -32.82 -53.78
N LEU A 269 -45.98 -33.36 -53.55
CA LEU A 269 -47.26 -32.67 -53.76
C LEU A 269 -47.81 -31.97 -52.51
N ALA A 270 -47.22 -32.18 -51.33
CA ALA A 270 -47.64 -31.51 -50.09
C ALA A 270 -47.21 -30.04 -50.01
N ASP A 271 -46.20 -29.62 -50.78
CA ASP A 271 -45.73 -28.24 -50.81
C ASP A 271 -46.47 -27.42 -51.88
N ASN A 272 -47.38 -26.54 -51.46
CA ASN A 272 -48.23 -25.74 -52.35
C ASN A 272 -47.47 -24.61 -53.08
N GLY A 273 -46.17 -24.44 -52.83
CA GLY A 273 -45.36 -23.32 -53.35
C GLY A 273 -44.61 -23.59 -54.66
N THR A 274 -44.52 -24.84 -55.14
CA THR A 274 -43.67 -25.18 -56.28
C THR A 274 -44.50 -25.63 -57.49
N THR A 275 -44.49 -24.84 -58.57
CA THR A 275 -45.13 -25.22 -59.85
C THR A 275 -44.27 -26.24 -60.59
N LEU A 276 -44.66 -27.52 -60.58
CA LEU A 276 -43.99 -28.57 -61.35
C LEU A 276 -44.62 -28.72 -62.74
N VAL A 277 -43.79 -28.63 -63.79
CA VAL A 277 -44.19 -28.96 -65.17
C VAL A 277 -43.63 -30.35 -65.49
N LEU A 278 -44.48 -31.37 -65.43
CA LEU A 278 -44.12 -32.76 -65.69
C LEU A 278 -44.99 -33.34 -66.81
N SER A 279 -44.40 -34.19 -67.64
CA SER A 279 -45.14 -34.98 -68.63
C SER A 279 -45.93 -36.09 -67.92
N PRO A 280 -47.20 -36.34 -68.29
CA PRO A 280 -48.02 -37.44 -67.75
C PRO A 280 -47.38 -38.84 -67.91
N ASP A 281 -46.47 -39.00 -68.87
CA ASP A 281 -45.78 -40.27 -69.16
C ASP A 281 -44.41 -40.39 -68.46
N SER A 282 -44.09 -39.50 -67.52
CA SER A 282 -42.82 -39.53 -66.78
C SER A 282 -42.72 -40.79 -65.91
N GLU A 283 -41.52 -41.35 -65.81
CA GLU A 283 -41.16 -42.44 -64.90
C GLU A 283 -41.55 -42.14 -63.45
N PHE A 284 -41.62 -40.84 -63.10
CA PHE A 284 -42.14 -40.39 -61.82
C PHE A 284 -43.57 -40.89 -61.58
N PHE A 285 -44.49 -40.86 -62.53
CA PHE A 285 -45.92 -41.21 -62.37
C PHE A 285 -46.28 -42.68 -62.70
N ARG A 286 -45.28 -43.58 -62.80
CA ARG A 286 -45.48 -44.99 -63.22
C ARG A 286 -46.56 -45.76 -62.43
N PHE A 287 -46.69 -45.51 -61.13
CA PHE A 287 -47.69 -46.17 -60.27
C PHE A 287 -49.05 -45.42 -60.21
N PHE A 288 -49.14 -44.21 -60.77
CA PHE A 288 -50.40 -43.47 -60.90
C PHE A 288 -51.21 -43.98 -62.12
N ASN A 289 -50.50 -44.38 -63.19
CA ASN A 289 -51.11 -44.86 -64.44
C ASN A 289 -51.29 -46.40 -64.48
N SER A 290 -50.56 -47.17 -63.66
CA SER A 290 -50.67 -48.65 -63.61
C SER A 290 -50.40 -49.19 -62.20
N SER A 291 -51.29 -50.06 -61.70
CA SER A 291 -51.16 -50.69 -60.37
C SER A 291 -50.00 -51.67 -60.26
N ALA A 292 -49.42 -52.11 -61.38
CA ALA A 292 -48.26 -53.01 -61.43
C ALA A 292 -46.92 -52.29 -61.71
N GLY A 293 -46.93 -50.95 -61.88
CA GLY A 293 -45.69 -50.16 -62.05
C GLY A 293 -44.94 -50.34 -63.36
N GLN A 294 -45.55 -50.92 -64.39
CA GLN A 294 -44.95 -51.03 -65.73
C GLN A 294 -44.88 -49.66 -66.41
N ALA A 295 -43.66 -49.25 -66.80
CA ALA A 295 -43.46 -48.09 -67.67
C ALA A 295 -44.02 -48.40 -69.07
N LEU A 296 -44.89 -47.52 -69.57
CA LEU A 296 -45.35 -47.58 -70.96
C LEU A 296 -44.13 -47.36 -71.88
N ALA A 297 -43.99 -48.22 -72.90
CA ALA A 297 -42.91 -48.10 -73.88
C ALA A 297 -42.92 -46.70 -74.53
N PRO A 298 -41.76 -46.05 -74.70
CA PRO A 298 -41.73 -44.72 -75.29
C PRO A 298 -42.27 -44.77 -76.72
N ILE A 299 -43.25 -43.92 -77.01
CA ILE A 299 -43.73 -43.68 -78.37
C ILE A 299 -42.56 -43.10 -79.16
N GLN A 300 -42.04 -43.85 -80.15
CA GLN A 300 -40.96 -43.39 -81.02
C GLN A 300 -41.43 -42.19 -81.83
N THR A 301 -40.91 -41.00 -81.52
CA THR A 301 -41.07 -39.81 -82.37
C THR A 301 -40.15 -39.96 -83.60
N PRO A 302 -40.65 -39.82 -84.84
CA PRO A 302 -39.82 -40.02 -86.04
C PRO A 302 -38.67 -39.00 -86.10
N ALA A 303 -37.49 -39.49 -86.46
CA ALA A 303 -36.26 -38.73 -86.56
C ALA A 303 -36.38 -37.56 -87.56
N ARG A 304 -36.04 -36.35 -87.11
CA ARG A 304 -35.92 -35.16 -87.95
C ARG A 304 -34.65 -35.30 -88.82
N PRO A 305 -34.72 -35.11 -90.16
CA PRO A 305 -33.56 -35.27 -91.03
C PRO A 305 -32.48 -34.21 -90.74
N ALA A 306 -31.21 -34.64 -90.79
CA ALA A 306 -30.04 -33.81 -90.57
C ALA A 306 -29.90 -32.72 -91.66
N SER A 307 -29.74 -31.46 -91.26
CA SER A 307 -29.31 -30.38 -92.15
C SER A 307 -27.79 -30.43 -92.38
N PRO A 308 -27.32 -30.18 -93.61
CA PRO A 308 -25.93 -30.39 -94.00
C PRO A 308 -24.98 -29.30 -93.49
N ALA A 309 -23.77 -29.72 -93.12
CA ALA A 309 -22.64 -28.84 -92.79
C ALA A 309 -22.00 -28.26 -94.06
N ALA A 310 -21.70 -26.96 -94.04
CA ALA A 310 -20.78 -26.28 -94.96
C ALA A 310 -20.42 -24.88 -94.42
N PRO A 311 -19.31 -24.25 -94.83
CA PRO A 311 -17.93 -24.72 -94.80
C PRO A 311 -16.98 -23.70 -94.08
N ALA A 312 -15.72 -24.10 -93.87
CA ALA A 312 -14.65 -23.26 -93.34
C ALA A 312 -13.98 -22.37 -94.40
N ALA A 313 -13.52 -21.15 -94.02
CA ALA A 313 -12.35 -20.38 -94.50
C ALA A 313 -12.54 -18.85 -94.31
N PRO A 314 -11.49 -17.98 -94.34
CA PRO A 314 -10.06 -18.16 -94.09
C PRO A 314 -9.44 -17.08 -93.14
N ALA A 315 -8.10 -17.15 -93.02
CA ALA A 315 -7.18 -16.37 -92.20
C ALA A 315 -7.21 -14.82 -92.31
N ASN A 316 -6.93 -14.18 -91.17
CA ASN A 316 -5.98 -13.06 -90.99
C ASN A 316 -5.48 -13.07 -89.53
#